data_AF-A0A094A1E3-F1
#
_entry.id   AF-A0A094A1E3-F1
#
_cell.length_a   1.000
_cell.length_b   1.000
_cell.length_c   1.000
_cell.angle_alpha   90.00
_cell.angle_beta   90.00
_cell.angle_gamma   90.00
#
_symmetry.space_group_name_H-M   'P 1'
#
loop_
_entity.id
_entity.type
_entity.pdbx_description
1 polymer ?
#
loop_
_entity_poly.entity_id
_entity_poly.type
_entity_poly.pdbx_seq_one_letter_code
_entity_poly.pdbx_strand_id
1 'polypeptide(L)'
;MKYSIVFIGALAALATAQSELSQCGQQCVKDMLAQATALGCSSADAACLCNKSDFAYGIRDCANEACGSDAEKIIAYGTNFCKGNNGGSDSSDGG
;
A
#
# COMPACT_ATOMS: atom_id res chain seq x y z
N MET A 1 34.70 0.03 12.77
CA MET A 1 33.78 0.77 11.89
C MET A 1 32.68 -0.19 11.46
N LYS A 2 31.45 -0.02 11.95
CA LYS A 2 30.30 -0.84 11.52
C LYS A 2 29.81 -0.27 10.19
N TYR A 3 29.83 -1.07 9.13
CA TYR A 3 29.28 -0.70 7.83
C TYR A 3 27.76 -0.84 7.89
N SER A 4 27.06 0.29 8.03
CA SER A 4 25.62 0.36 7.83
C SER A 4 25.36 0.26 6.33
N ILE A 5 24.95 -0.91 5.86
CA ILE A 5 24.39 -1.09 4.52
C ILE A 5 22.90 -0.81 4.65
N VAL A 6 22.49 0.43 4.38
CA VAL A 6 21.08 0.76 4.16
C VAL A 6 20.80 0.43 2.70
N PHE A 7 20.20 -0.74 2.46
CA PHE A 7 19.64 -1.11 1.16
C PHE A 7 18.43 -0.20 0.87
N ILE A 8 18.67 0.87 0.12
CA ILE A 8 17.61 1.66 -0.53
C ILE A 8 17.30 0.93 -1.83
N GLY A 9 16.35 -0.02 -1.77
CA GLY A 9 16.05 -0.86 -2.92
C GLY A 9 14.73 -1.58 -2.80
N ALA A 10 13.61 -0.85 -2.81
CA ALA A 10 12.28 -1.41 -3.09
C ALA A 10 11.26 -0.30 -3.36
N LEU A 11 11.46 0.49 -4.41
CA LEU A 11 10.41 1.38 -4.96
C LEU A 11 9.79 0.81 -6.25
N ALA A 12 10.34 -0.26 -6.82
CA ALA A 12 9.91 -0.79 -8.12
C ALA A 12 8.67 -1.71 -8.05
N ALA A 13 8.36 -2.29 -6.89
CA ALA A 13 7.21 -3.19 -6.74
C ALA A 13 5.85 -2.46 -6.63
N LEU A 14 5.87 -1.14 -6.42
CA LEU A 14 4.67 -0.33 -6.19
C LEU A 14 3.94 0.02 -7.51
N ALA A 15 4.68 0.09 -8.61
CA ALA A 15 4.15 0.52 -9.91
C ALA A 15 3.37 -0.60 -10.61
N THR A 16 3.84 -1.85 -10.52
CA THR A 16 3.19 -3.00 -11.17
C THR A 16 1.87 -3.35 -10.50
N ALA A 17 1.82 -3.25 -9.18
CA ALA A 17 0.65 -3.64 -8.42
C ALA A 17 -0.53 -2.64 -8.64
N GLN A 18 -0.26 -1.33 -8.74
CA GLN A 18 -1.30 -0.33 -9.05
C GLN A 18 -1.86 -0.42 -10.48
N SER A 19 -1.13 -1.07 -11.39
CA SER A 19 -1.53 -1.22 -12.79
C SER A 19 -2.69 -2.22 -12.97
N GLU A 20 -2.85 -3.13 -12.01
CA GLU A 20 -3.94 -4.13 -11.97
C GLU A 20 -5.25 -3.57 -11.38
N LEU A 21 -5.22 -2.35 -10.82
CA LEU A 21 -6.39 -1.70 -10.25
C LEU A 21 -7.15 -0.88 -11.28
N SER A 22 -8.48 -0.89 -11.17
CA SER A 22 -9.30 0.06 -11.91
C SER A 22 -9.00 1.49 -11.46
N GLN A 23 -9.33 2.46 -12.31
CA GLN A 23 -9.08 3.88 -12.05
C GLN A 23 -9.70 4.35 -10.73
N CYS A 24 -10.81 3.71 -10.31
CA CYS A 24 -11.45 3.92 -9.03
C CYS A 24 -10.56 3.49 -7.85
N GLY A 25 -9.97 2.29 -7.91
CA GLY A 25 -9.05 1.83 -6.88
C GLY A 25 -7.79 2.69 -6.77
N GLN A 26 -7.24 3.14 -7.91
CA GLN A 26 -6.09 4.05 -7.91
C GLN A 26 -6.41 5.38 -7.21
N GLN A 27 -7.62 5.90 -7.43
CA GLN A 27 -8.08 7.12 -6.78
C GLN A 27 -8.26 6.91 -5.26
N CYS A 28 -8.89 5.82 -4.84
CA CYS A 28 -9.04 5.48 -3.41
C CYS A 28 -7.71 5.42 -2.66
N VAL A 29 -6.69 4.78 -3.25
CA VAL A 29 -5.35 4.71 -2.67
C VAL A 29 -4.73 6.11 -2.57
N LYS A 30 -4.86 6.93 -3.61
CA LYS A 30 -4.36 8.32 -3.61
C LYS A 30 -5.02 9.18 -2.53
N ASP A 31 -6.34 9.08 -2.38
CA ASP A 31 -7.08 9.85 -1.37
C ASP A 31 -6.69 9.42 0.05
N MET A 32 -6.51 8.12 0.29
CA MET A 32 -5.99 7.63 1.57
C MET A 32 -4.55 8.05 1.85
N LEU A 33 -3.70 8.07 0.81
CA LEU A 33 -2.32 8.58 0.92
C LEU A 33 -2.30 10.08 1.26
N ALA A 34 -3.28 10.87 0.81
CA ALA A 34 -3.39 12.27 1.18
C ALA A 34 -3.72 12.46 2.67
N GLN A 35 -4.36 11.49 3.30
CA GLN A 35 -4.64 11.48 4.74
C GLN A 35 -3.47 10.94 5.58
N ALA A 36 -2.37 10.50 4.97
CA ALA A 36 -1.25 9.89 5.67
C ALA A 36 -0.66 10.78 6.77
N THR A 37 -0.52 12.08 6.48
CA THR A 37 -0.01 13.07 7.43
C THR A 37 -0.94 13.22 8.64
N ALA A 38 -2.26 13.10 8.44
CA ALA A 38 -3.24 13.12 9.54
C ALA A 38 -3.15 11.87 10.42
N LEU A 39 -2.73 10.73 9.85
CA LEU A 39 -2.46 9.48 10.57
C LEU A 39 -1.07 9.44 11.22
N GLY A 40 -0.29 10.53 11.14
CA GLY A 40 1.05 10.65 11.70
C GLY A 40 2.13 9.94 10.88
N CYS A 41 1.85 9.60 9.63
CA CYS A 41 2.81 9.01 8.69
C CYS A 41 3.34 10.07 7.72
N SER A 42 4.55 9.86 7.21
CA SER A 42 5.06 10.73 6.14
C SER A 42 4.24 10.52 4.86
N SER A 43 4.10 11.58 4.07
CA SER A 43 3.45 11.51 2.76
C SER A 43 4.15 10.45 1.91
N ALA A 44 3.40 9.48 1.39
CA ALA A 44 3.89 8.30 0.65
C ALA A 44 4.58 7.19 1.48
N ASP A 45 4.52 7.22 2.81
CA ASP A 45 5.07 6.16 3.66
C ASP A 45 4.08 4.99 3.83
N ALA A 46 4.03 4.14 2.80
CA ALA A 46 3.15 2.99 2.75
C ALA A 46 3.39 1.99 3.89
N ALA A 47 4.62 1.84 4.36
CA ALA A 47 4.92 0.95 5.51
C ALA A 47 4.29 1.48 6.80
N CYS A 48 4.41 2.78 7.05
CA CYS A 48 3.78 3.43 8.19
C CYS A 48 2.24 3.35 8.12
N LEU A 49 1.67 3.57 6.94
CA LEU A 49 0.23 3.50 6.71
C LEU A 49 -0.32 2.08 6.86
N CYS A 50 0.42 1.08 6.40
CA CYS A 50 0.05 -0.31 6.55
C CYS A 50 0.16 -0.84 7.99
N ASN A 51 0.80 -0.06 8.88
CA ASN A 51 0.72 -0.25 10.33
C ASN A 51 -0.49 0.45 10.97
N LYS A 52 -1.30 1.18 10.18
CA LYS A 52 -2.53 1.83 10.64
C LYS A 52 -3.74 1.07 10.07
N SER A 53 -4.54 0.51 10.96
CA SER A 53 -5.80 -0.16 10.59
C SER A 53 -6.72 0.78 9.79
N ASP A 54 -6.70 2.07 10.11
CA ASP A 54 -7.48 3.12 9.44
C ASP A 54 -7.18 3.20 7.94
N PHE A 55 -5.95 2.95 7.50
CA PHE A 55 -5.61 2.95 6.08
C PHE A 55 -6.27 1.79 5.34
N ALA A 56 -6.24 0.58 5.93
CA ALA A 56 -6.88 -0.60 5.35
C ALA A 56 -8.42 -0.45 5.34
N TYR A 57 -9.00 0.11 6.40
CA TYR A 57 -10.42 0.41 6.46
C TYR A 57 -10.82 1.49 5.46
N GLY A 58 -10.03 2.55 5.30
CA GLY A 58 -10.32 3.61 4.35
C GLY A 58 -10.27 3.15 2.89
N ILE A 59 -9.31 2.28 2.52
CA ILE A 59 -9.31 1.65 1.19
C ILE A 59 -10.54 0.78 1.01
N ARG A 60 -10.91 -0.04 2.00
CA ARG A 60 -12.09 -0.89 1.93
C ARG A 60 -13.37 -0.06 1.77
N ASP A 61 -13.56 0.96 2.59
CA ASP A 61 -14.76 1.77 2.58
C ASP A 61 -14.85 2.54 1.26
N CYS A 62 -13.75 3.18 0.82
CA CYS A 62 -13.72 3.83 -0.49
C CYS A 62 -14.03 2.85 -1.63
N ALA A 63 -13.50 1.63 -1.58
CA ALA A 63 -13.76 0.65 -2.62
C ALA A 63 -15.22 0.19 -2.64
N ASN A 64 -15.85 0.00 -1.48
CA ASN A 64 -17.27 -0.37 -1.38
C ASN A 64 -18.19 0.79 -1.78
N GLU A 65 -17.84 2.03 -1.42
CA GLU A 65 -18.65 3.22 -1.71
C GLU A 65 -18.52 3.71 -3.15
N ALA A 66 -17.29 3.73 -3.70
CA ALA A 66 -17.01 4.31 -5.02
C ALA A 66 -16.91 3.26 -6.14
N CYS A 67 -16.38 2.07 -5.84
CA CYS A 67 -16.00 1.10 -6.87
C CYS A 67 -16.94 -0.11 -6.97
N GLY A 68 -17.77 -0.36 -5.96
CA GLY A 68 -18.81 -1.39 -5.98
C GLY A 68 -18.29 -2.78 -6.34
N SER A 69 -18.51 -3.22 -7.58
CA SER A 69 -18.08 -4.53 -8.10
C SER A 69 -16.56 -4.74 -8.12
N ASP A 70 -15.75 -3.68 -8.13
CA ASP A 70 -14.29 -3.78 -8.04
C ASP A 70 -13.79 -3.82 -6.58
N ALA A 71 -14.68 -3.68 -5.60
CA ALA A 71 -14.29 -3.50 -4.21
C ALA A 71 -13.42 -4.64 -3.68
N GLU A 72 -13.81 -5.89 -3.94
CA GLU A 72 -13.07 -7.07 -3.48
C GLU A 72 -11.64 -7.11 -4.02
N LYS A 73 -11.44 -6.74 -5.29
CA LYS A 73 -10.11 -6.67 -5.91
C LYS A 73 -9.24 -5.60 -5.27
N ILE A 74 -9.84 -4.43 -4.97
CA ILE A 74 -9.14 -3.30 -4.35
C ILE A 74 -8.77 -3.61 -2.89
N ILE A 75 -9.65 -4.29 -2.16
CA ILE A 75 -9.38 -4.74 -0.77
C ILE A 75 -8.27 -5.79 -0.75
N ALA A 76 -8.34 -6.78 -1.65
CA ALA A 76 -7.30 -7.80 -1.79
C ALA A 76 -5.96 -7.15 -2.15
N TYR A 77 -5.98 -6.19 -3.07
CA TYR A 77 -4.83 -5.39 -3.44
C TYR A 77 -4.24 -4.64 -2.25
N GLY A 78 -5.04 -3.86 -1.50
CA GLY A 78 -4.57 -3.10 -0.34
C GLY A 78 -3.95 -4.02 0.73
N THR A 79 -4.52 -5.20 0.91
CA THR A 79 -3.97 -6.23 1.80
C THR A 79 -2.62 -6.73 1.30
N ASN A 80 -2.49 -7.02 0.02
CA ASN A 80 -1.25 -7.52 -0.57
C ASN A 80 -0.15 -6.44 -0.63
N PHE A 81 -0.55 -5.21 -0.92
CA PHE A 81 0.27 -4.00 -0.84
C PHE A 81 0.85 -3.87 0.56
N CYS A 82 0.00 -3.97 1.59
CA CYS A 82 0.47 -3.90 2.96
C CYS A 82 1.33 -5.08 3.39
N LYS A 83 1.09 -6.29 2.87
CA LYS A 83 2.02 -7.41 3.09
C LYS A 83 3.42 -7.12 2.52
N GLY A 84 3.50 -6.55 1.31
CA GLY A 84 4.78 -6.18 0.69
C GLY A 84 5.48 -5.00 1.36
N ASN A 85 4.74 -4.14 2.06
CA ASN A 85 5.25 -2.92 2.67
C ASN A 85 5.39 -2.96 4.21
N ASN A 86 4.83 -3.96 4.91
CA ASN A 86 4.88 -4.09 6.37
C ASN A 86 6.24 -4.59 6.89
N GLY A 87 7.37 -4.10 6.36
CA GLY A 87 8.72 -4.27 6.96
C GLY A 87 9.19 -5.71 7.28
N GLY A 88 8.43 -6.72 6.88
CA GLY A 88 8.68 -8.13 7.09
C GLY A 88 9.18 -8.71 5.80
N SER A 89 10.49 -8.81 5.73
CA SER A 89 11.27 -9.68 4.85
C SER A 89 10.49 -10.86 4.29
N ASP A 90 10.05 -10.80 3.03
CA ASP A 90 9.82 -11.99 2.21
C ASP A 90 9.89 -11.61 0.72
N SER A 91 11.11 -11.70 0.18
CA SER A 91 11.29 -12.11 -1.22
C SER A 91 12.43 -13.13 -1.22
N SER A 92 12.06 -14.31 -0.75
CA SER A 92 12.54 -15.54 -1.36
C SER A 92 11.89 -15.64 -2.73
N ASP A 93 12.67 -15.49 -3.80
CA ASP A 93 12.42 -16.06 -5.14
C ASP A 93 13.77 -15.96 -5.89
N GLY A 94 14.54 -17.01 -6.17
CA GLY A 94 14.21 -18.43 -6.23
C GLY A 94 14.02 -18.90 -7.67
N GLY A 95 15.01 -18.68 -8.55
CA GLY A 95 15.06 -19.24 -9.91
C GLY A 95 16.38 -18.95 -10.62
#